data_AF-A0A291BB16-F1
#
_entry.id   AF-A0A291BB16-F1
#
_cell.length_a   1.000
_cell.length_b   1.000
_cell.length_c   1.000
_cell.angle_alpha   90.00
_cell.angle_beta   90.00
_cell.angle_gamma   90.00
#
_symmetry.space_group_name_H-M   'P 1'
#
loop_
_entity.id
_entity.type
_entity.pdbx_description
1 polymer ?
#
loop_
_entity_poly.entity_id
_entity_poly.type
_entity_poly.pdbx_seq_one_letter_code
_entity_poly.pdbx_strand_id
1 'polypeptide(L)'
;MKFNILIQGSVCCNGSVNSFEQNLRKTLNTIDESFISKIVVSTWDLDRELVTPVMNSFPHVTFIFSKDPGALSKAINGVTVNSNINRLIQSTAVGLQEFSPYDIVAKIRSDSYFTRSDWIELYKKHISLKRSEEFILFDKPVLNISTFIRNPDSFLPFLYHPSDIMLVGAKKDLDLLFNIPYAEVDIIDNVKSKFISCHFKICPEQYLFITAINSNYSSNKVSLSFKKNFNFTENEKINSIRYLINNFIFYSPSEIGFRWPKWWIKYLGKGWSTIYDHNDWKNLRNIYEKDSYSICKSRIILKKYMIF
;
A
#
# COMPACT_ATOMS: atom_id res chain seq x y z
N MET A 1 -9.60 -20.54 -8.51
CA MET A 1 -9.70 -19.09 -8.19
C MET A 1 -8.74 -18.34 -9.09
N LYS A 2 -9.24 -17.41 -9.91
CA LYS A 2 -8.40 -16.55 -10.74
C LYS A 2 -8.23 -15.18 -10.08
N PHE A 3 -7.19 -14.47 -10.53
CA PHE A 3 -6.81 -13.15 -10.07
C PHE A 3 -6.73 -12.18 -11.25
N ASN A 4 -6.69 -10.91 -10.94
CA ASN A 4 -6.45 -9.84 -11.89
C ASN A 4 -5.24 -9.03 -11.46
N ILE A 5 -4.58 -8.36 -12.39
CA ILE A 5 -3.43 -7.48 -12.09
C ILE A 5 -3.80 -6.06 -12.50
N LEU A 6 -3.61 -5.12 -11.56
CA LEU A 6 -3.67 -3.70 -11.82
C LEU A 6 -2.28 -3.10 -11.64
N ILE A 7 -1.70 -2.58 -12.71
CA ILE A 7 -0.44 -1.85 -12.67
C ILE A 7 -0.77 -0.36 -12.73
N GLN A 8 -0.35 0.36 -11.69
CA GLN A 8 -0.73 1.75 -11.48
C GLN A 8 0.46 2.69 -11.57
N GLY A 9 0.29 3.81 -12.29
CA GLY A 9 1.22 4.93 -12.32
C GLY A 9 1.79 5.22 -13.70
N SER A 10 2.74 6.15 -13.77
CA SER A 10 3.34 6.55 -15.04
C SER A 10 4.07 5.38 -15.69
N VAL A 11 3.78 5.10 -16.96
CA VAL A 11 4.56 4.17 -17.78
C VAL A 11 5.81 4.82 -18.36
N CYS A 12 5.86 6.15 -18.35
CA CYS A 12 7.02 6.94 -18.79
C CYS A 12 7.83 7.43 -17.58
N CYS A 13 9.14 7.20 -17.61
CA CYS A 13 10.10 7.71 -16.64
C CYS A 13 11.24 8.38 -17.41
N ASN A 14 11.49 9.67 -17.16
CA ASN A 14 12.51 10.46 -17.83
C ASN A 14 12.42 10.40 -19.38
N GLY A 15 11.21 10.45 -19.93
CA GLY A 15 10.97 10.40 -21.38
C GLY A 15 11.07 9.01 -22.00
N SER A 16 11.23 7.94 -21.20
CA SER A 16 11.35 6.56 -21.69
C SER A 16 10.35 5.62 -21.03
N VAL A 17 9.86 4.65 -21.80
CA VAL A 17 8.98 3.56 -21.34
C VAL A 17 9.74 2.25 -21.05
N ASN A 18 11.05 2.21 -21.33
CA ASN A 18 11.85 0.98 -21.27
C ASN A 18 11.83 0.32 -19.89
N SER A 19 11.92 1.11 -18.83
CA SER A 19 11.88 0.56 -17.46
C SER A 19 10.52 -0.06 -17.13
N PHE A 20 9.44 0.54 -17.60
CA PHE A 20 8.10 0.01 -17.40
C PHE A 20 7.91 -1.28 -18.21
N GLU A 21 8.28 -1.27 -19.49
CA GLU A 21 8.19 -2.44 -20.36
C GLU A 21 8.95 -3.64 -19.76
N GLN A 22 10.16 -3.42 -19.26
CA GLN A 22 10.94 -4.49 -18.62
C GLN A 22 10.25 -5.03 -17.36
N ASN A 23 9.65 -4.17 -16.55
CA ASN A 23 8.92 -4.57 -15.33
C ASN A 23 7.64 -5.35 -15.67
N LEU A 24 6.91 -4.92 -16.70
CA LEU A 24 5.73 -5.61 -17.21
C LEU A 24 6.12 -7.00 -17.72
N ARG A 25 7.13 -7.09 -18.59
CA ARG A 25 7.63 -8.37 -19.13
C ARG A 25 8.06 -9.33 -18.02
N LYS A 26 8.78 -8.85 -17.00
CA LYS A 26 9.16 -9.66 -15.82
C LYS A 26 7.96 -10.21 -15.08
N THR A 27 6.94 -9.37 -14.88
CA THR A 27 5.69 -9.77 -14.22
C THR A 27 4.97 -10.85 -15.01
N LEU A 28 4.77 -10.66 -16.32
CA LEU A 28 4.09 -11.61 -17.19
C LEU A 28 4.83 -12.96 -17.27
N ASN A 29 6.16 -12.93 -17.39
CA ASN A 29 6.97 -14.15 -17.45
C ASN A 29 7.01 -14.93 -16.13
N THR A 30 6.65 -14.28 -15.02
CA THR A 30 6.70 -14.88 -13.67
C THR A 30 5.40 -15.59 -13.30
N ILE A 31 4.26 -15.08 -13.79
CA ILE A 31 2.95 -15.52 -13.33
C ILE A 31 2.33 -16.41 -14.39
N ASP A 32 1.96 -17.63 -14.00
CA ASP A 32 1.23 -18.55 -14.85
C ASP A 32 -0.13 -17.94 -15.22
N GLU A 33 -0.35 -17.78 -16.54
CA GLU A 33 -1.53 -17.16 -17.13
C GLU A 33 -2.84 -17.89 -16.75
N SER A 34 -2.78 -19.17 -16.38
CA SER A 34 -3.95 -19.91 -15.90
C SER A 34 -4.57 -19.33 -14.62
N PHE A 35 -3.76 -18.61 -13.81
CA PHE A 35 -4.21 -17.92 -12.61
C PHE A 35 -4.68 -16.49 -12.86
N ILE A 36 -4.40 -15.90 -14.03
CA ILE A 36 -4.71 -14.50 -14.33
C ILE A 36 -5.86 -14.40 -15.34
N SER A 37 -6.86 -13.58 -15.05
CA SER A 37 -7.98 -13.35 -15.98
C SER A 37 -7.81 -12.10 -16.82
N LYS A 38 -7.34 -11.01 -16.19
CA LYS A 38 -7.21 -9.70 -16.83
C LYS A 38 -6.02 -8.93 -16.24
N ILE A 39 -5.32 -8.21 -17.10
CA ILE A 39 -4.23 -7.30 -16.73
C ILE A 39 -4.59 -5.92 -17.24
N VAL A 40 -4.57 -4.95 -16.33
CA VAL A 40 -4.87 -3.55 -16.60
C VAL A 40 -3.67 -2.71 -16.22
N VAL A 41 -3.26 -1.81 -17.11
CA VAL A 41 -2.28 -0.76 -16.85
C VAL A 41 -3.04 0.55 -16.82
N SER A 42 -3.19 1.14 -15.64
CA SER A 42 -3.75 2.47 -15.48
C SER A 42 -2.62 3.50 -15.39
N THR A 43 -2.58 4.41 -16.36
CA THR A 43 -1.50 5.39 -16.50
C THR A 43 -2.03 6.76 -16.89
N TRP A 44 -1.11 7.72 -17.07
CA TRP A 44 -1.44 9.10 -17.44
C TRP A 44 -1.72 9.21 -18.93
N ASP A 45 -2.54 10.18 -19.31
CA ASP A 45 -2.65 10.61 -20.70
C ASP A 45 -1.30 11.21 -21.12
N LEU A 46 -0.51 10.38 -21.79
CA LEU A 46 0.83 10.66 -22.27
C LEU A 46 0.79 10.80 -23.79
N ASP A 47 1.90 11.24 -24.36
CA ASP A 47 2.12 11.15 -25.80
C ASP A 47 1.89 9.71 -26.29
N ARG A 48 0.90 9.54 -27.17
CA ARG A 48 0.50 8.24 -27.69
C ARG A 48 1.58 7.61 -28.54
N GLU A 49 2.41 8.39 -29.23
CA GLU A 49 3.52 7.87 -30.03
C GLU A 49 4.54 7.14 -29.15
N LEU A 50 4.78 7.64 -27.94
CA LEU A 50 5.70 7.04 -26.98
C LEU A 50 5.20 5.70 -26.43
N VAL A 51 3.89 5.56 -26.21
CA VAL A 51 3.29 4.40 -25.53
C VAL A 51 2.81 3.32 -26.51
N THR A 52 2.49 3.68 -27.76
CA THR A 52 1.98 2.77 -28.80
C THR A 52 2.88 1.54 -29.03
N PRO A 53 4.22 1.65 -29.12
CA PRO A 53 5.09 0.47 -29.29
C PRO A 53 4.96 -0.55 -28.16
N VAL A 54 4.80 -0.07 -26.93
CA VAL A 54 4.60 -0.93 -25.75
C VAL A 54 3.22 -1.59 -25.82
N MET A 55 2.16 -0.84 -26.13
CA MET A 55 0.81 -1.41 -26.28
C MET A 55 0.78 -2.52 -27.34
N ASN A 56 1.44 -2.30 -28.48
CA ASN A 56 1.53 -3.30 -29.56
C ASN A 56 2.31 -4.54 -29.13
N SER A 57 3.28 -4.40 -28.23
CA SER A 57 4.07 -5.51 -27.67
C SER A 57 3.30 -6.35 -26.65
N PHE A 58 2.20 -5.82 -26.08
CA PHE A 58 1.38 -6.47 -25.06
C PHE A 58 -0.12 -6.39 -25.41
N PRO A 59 -0.58 -7.02 -26.51
CA PRO A 59 -1.96 -6.87 -27.00
C PRO A 59 -3.03 -7.44 -26.05
N HIS A 60 -2.65 -8.29 -25.09
CA HIS A 60 -3.53 -8.86 -24.07
C HIS A 60 -3.67 -7.97 -22.82
N VAL A 61 -2.94 -6.86 -22.75
CA VAL A 61 -2.99 -5.91 -21.63
C VAL A 61 -3.91 -4.74 -21.98
N THR A 62 -4.86 -4.44 -21.09
CA THR A 62 -5.73 -3.26 -21.25
C THR A 62 -5.03 -2.02 -20.70
N PHE A 63 -4.84 -0.99 -21.53
CA PHE A 63 -4.26 0.29 -21.10
C PHE A 63 -5.34 1.35 -20.93
N ILE A 64 -5.39 1.97 -19.75
CA ILE A 64 -6.29 3.08 -19.44
C ILE A 64 -5.47 4.34 -19.20
N PHE A 65 -5.95 5.46 -19.72
CA PHE A 65 -5.30 6.75 -19.67
C PHE A 65 -6.17 7.73 -18.88
N SER A 66 -5.62 8.23 -17.78
CA SER A 66 -6.28 9.19 -16.90
C SER A 66 -5.67 10.58 -17.04
N LYS A 67 -6.49 11.62 -16.86
CA LYS A 67 -5.97 12.97 -16.64
C LYS A 67 -5.11 12.98 -15.38
N ASP A 68 -3.96 13.64 -15.44
CA ASP A 68 -3.07 13.81 -14.30
C ASP A 68 -3.63 14.90 -13.35
N PRO A 69 -4.01 14.57 -12.09
CA PRO A 69 -4.49 15.56 -11.13
C PRO A 69 -3.37 16.46 -10.59
N GLY A 70 -2.12 16.23 -10.98
CA GLY A 70 -0.95 16.95 -10.50
C GLY A 70 -0.40 16.39 -9.18
N ALA A 71 0.77 16.91 -8.79
CA ALA A 71 1.35 16.66 -7.48
C ALA A 71 0.92 17.74 -6.49
N LEU A 72 0.71 17.37 -5.24
CA LEU A 72 0.65 18.35 -4.15
C LEU A 72 2.06 18.86 -3.89
N SER A 73 2.21 20.18 -3.75
CA SER A 73 3.49 20.82 -3.49
C SER A 73 3.34 21.93 -2.47
N LYS A 74 4.25 21.98 -1.48
CA LYS A 74 4.31 23.05 -0.49
C LYS A 74 5.77 23.36 -0.15
N ALA A 75 6.13 24.64 -0.17
CA ALA A 75 7.41 25.10 0.34
C ALA A 75 7.36 25.19 1.87
N ILE A 76 8.28 24.50 2.55
CA ILE A 76 8.41 24.49 4.01
C ILE A 76 9.89 24.71 4.35
N ASN A 77 10.20 25.79 5.07
CA ASN A 77 11.56 26.13 5.50
C ASN A 77 12.58 26.13 4.34
N GLY A 78 12.19 26.65 3.18
CA GLY A 78 13.04 26.68 1.98
C GLY A 78 13.15 25.36 1.21
N VAL A 79 12.48 24.28 1.66
CA VAL A 79 12.43 22.99 0.97
C VAL A 79 11.06 22.81 0.33
N THR A 80 11.03 22.47 -0.97
CA THR A 80 9.78 22.11 -1.65
C THR A 80 9.46 20.63 -1.40
N VAL A 81 8.35 20.38 -0.72
CA VAL A 81 7.88 19.03 -0.40
C VAL A 81 6.78 18.66 -1.39
N ASN A 82 6.97 17.54 -2.09
CA ASN A 82 6.04 17.05 -3.10
C ASN A 82 5.38 15.74 -2.67
N SER A 83 4.10 15.57 -2.99
CA SER A 83 3.36 14.32 -2.81
C SER A 83 2.58 13.95 -4.06
N ASN A 84 2.65 12.67 -4.44
CA ASN A 84 1.91 12.10 -5.57
C ASN A 84 0.65 11.33 -5.11
N ILE A 85 0.10 11.67 -3.94
CA ILE A 85 -1.05 10.97 -3.37
C ILE A 85 -2.29 11.05 -4.28
N ASN A 86 -2.62 12.21 -4.84
CA ASN A 86 -3.80 12.36 -5.71
C ASN A 86 -3.63 11.59 -7.02
N ARG A 87 -2.40 11.54 -7.54
CA ARG A 87 -2.02 10.66 -8.67
C ARG A 87 -2.21 9.17 -8.33
N LEU A 88 -1.84 8.76 -7.13
CA LEU A 88 -2.06 7.39 -6.68
C LEU A 88 -3.56 7.05 -6.55
N ILE A 89 -4.34 7.95 -5.94
CA ILE A 89 -5.80 7.82 -5.79
C ILE A 89 -6.46 7.70 -7.17
N GLN A 90 -6.29 8.70 -8.03
CA GLN A 90 -6.94 8.76 -9.35
C GLN A 90 -6.62 7.55 -10.22
N SER A 91 -5.33 7.26 -10.40
CA SER A 91 -4.92 6.18 -11.31
C SER A 91 -5.31 4.81 -10.76
N THR A 92 -5.29 4.60 -9.45
CA THR A 92 -5.78 3.33 -8.88
C THR A 92 -7.29 3.20 -9.05
N ALA A 93 -8.06 4.24 -8.68
CA ALA A 93 -9.52 4.23 -8.75
C ALA A 93 -10.05 3.98 -10.17
N VAL A 94 -9.52 4.69 -11.17
CA VAL A 94 -9.88 4.47 -12.58
C VAL A 94 -9.49 3.06 -13.03
N GLY A 95 -8.32 2.57 -12.65
CA GLY A 95 -7.89 1.22 -12.99
C GLY A 95 -8.78 0.13 -12.39
N LEU A 96 -9.30 0.34 -11.18
CA LEU A 96 -10.19 -0.62 -10.51
C LEU A 96 -11.56 -0.72 -11.19
N GLN A 97 -12.02 0.30 -11.93
CA GLN A 97 -13.31 0.27 -12.64
C GLN A 97 -13.40 -0.83 -13.71
N GLU A 98 -12.27 -1.37 -14.13
CA GLU A 98 -12.18 -2.45 -15.12
C GLU A 98 -12.51 -3.85 -14.59
N PHE A 99 -12.75 -3.97 -13.28
CA PHE A 99 -13.00 -5.24 -12.63
C PHE A 99 -14.34 -5.25 -11.90
N SER A 100 -14.92 -6.44 -11.76
CA SER A 100 -16.15 -6.63 -11.00
C SER A 100 -15.90 -6.47 -9.50
N PRO A 101 -16.89 -6.04 -8.70
CA PRO A 101 -16.73 -5.84 -7.24
C PRO A 101 -16.11 -7.02 -6.47
N TYR A 102 -16.37 -8.25 -6.92
CA TYR A 102 -15.93 -9.49 -6.28
C TYR A 102 -14.62 -10.06 -6.84
N ASP A 103 -14.08 -9.46 -7.90
CA ASP A 103 -12.80 -9.86 -8.46
C ASP A 103 -11.68 -9.63 -7.45
N ILE A 104 -10.71 -10.54 -7.43
CA ILE A 104 -9.49 -10.34 -6.63
C ILE A 104 -8.43 -9.70 -7.50
N VAL A 105 -7.93 -8.55 -7.06
CA VAL A 105 -7.01 -7.71 -7.81
C VAL A 105 -5.69 -7.59 -7.04
N ALA A 106 -4.59 -7.92 -7.72
CA ALA A 106 -3.24 -7.59 -7.30
C ALA A 106 -2.85 -6.23 -7.89
N LYS A 107 -2.93 -5.18 -7.08
CA LYS A 107 -2.50 -3.83 -7.41
C LYS A 107 -1.00 -3.69 -7.15
N ILE A 108 -0.23 -3.26 -8.13
CA ILE A 108 1.19 -2.90 -8.00
C ILE A 108 1.47 -1.53 -8.65
N ARG A 109 2.63 -0.94 -8.35
CA ARG A 109 3.08 0.28 -9.04
C ARG A 109 3.84 -0.04 -10.34
N SER A 110 3.77 0.85 -11.32
CA SER A 110 4.47 0.70 -12.61
C SER A 110 5.99 0.60 -12.51
N ASP A 111 6.57 1.12 -11.42
CA ASP A 111 8.00 1.03 -11.11
C ASP A 111 8.37 -0.24 -10.31
N SER A 112 7.51 -1.26 -10.30
CA SER A 112 7.70 -2.53 -9.58
C SER A 112 7.29 -3.75 -10.42
N TYR A 113 7.68 -4.95 -9.98
CA TYR A 113 7.35 -6.20 -10.67
C TYR A 113 7.33 -7.41 -9.73
N PHE A 114 6.64 -8.47 -10.15
CA PHE A 114 6.69 -9.77 -9.49
C PHE A 114 7.92 -10.57 -9.94
N THR A 115 8.56 -11.25 -9.00
CA THR A 115 9.65 -12.22 -9.24
C THR A 115 9.22 -13.67 -9.00
N ARG A 116 8.14 -13.87 -8.23
CA ARG A 116 7.46 -15.16 -8.03
C ARG A 116 5.95 -14.91 -7.86
N SER A 117 5.18 -15.99 -7.88
CA SER A 117 3.72 -15.99 -7.71
C SER A 117 3.25 -16.39 -6.30
N ASP A 118 4.16 -16.45 -5.31
CA ASP A 118 3.87 -16.88 -3.93
C ASP A 118 2.68 -16.16 -3.29
N TRP A 119 2.47 -14.89 -3.65
CA TRP A 119 1.36 -14.06 -3.21
C TRP A 119 -0.02 -14.66 -3.47
N ILE A 120 -0.17 -15.49 -4.51
CA ILE A 120 -1.41 -16.19 -4.84
C ILE A 120 -1.80 -17.15 -3.71
N GLU A 121 -0.89 -18.04 -3.34
CA GLU A 121 -1.14 -19.03 -2.28
C GLU A 121 -1.20 -18.38 -0.90
N LEU A 122 -0.38 -17.33 -0.67
CA LEU A 122 -0.46 -16.54 0.56
C LEU A 122 -1.83 -15.87 0.71
N TYR A 123 -2.40 -15.30 -0.36
CA TYR A 123 -3.73 -14.70 -0.30
C TYR A 123 -4.82 -15.76 -0.04
N LYS A 124 -4.80 -16.88 -0.78
CA LYS A 124 -5.76 -17.99 -0.60
C LYS A 124 -5.77 -18.51 0.83
N LYS A 125 -4.59 -18.62 1.45
CA LYS A 125 -4.44 -19.07 2.84
C LYS A 125 -5.21 -18.22 3.85
N HIS A 126 -5.31 -16.91 3.60
CA HIS A 126 -5.83 -15.96 4.58
C HIS A 126 -7.17 -15.32 4.19
N ILE A 127 -7.74 -15.66 3.03
CA ILE A 127 -9.00 -15.06 2.57
C ILE A 127 -10.17 -15.25 3.56
N SER A 128 -10.11 -16.32 4.36
CA SER A 128 -11.11 -16.67 5.37
C SER A 128 -10.65 -16.38 6.81
N LEU A 129 -9.69 -15.47 6.98
CA LEU A 129 -9.19 -15.06 8.29
C LEU A 129 -10.35 -14.51 9.16
N LYS A 130 -10.49 -15.04 10.38
CA LYS A 130 -11.41 -14.50 11.39
C LYS A 130 -10.89 -13.15 11.90
N ARG A 131 -11.78 -12.17 12.05
CA ARG A 131 -11.43 -10.78 12.38
C ARG A 131 -12.44 -10.19 13.35
N SER A 132 -12.00 -9.19 14.12
CA SER A 132 -12.86 -8.47 15.07
C SER A 132 -13.77 -7.47 14.35
N GLU A 133 -15.09 -7.63 14.49
CA GLU A 133 -16.11 -6.80 13.84
C GLU A 133 -15.94 -5.29 14.07
N GLU A 134 -15.46 -4.91 15.26
CA GLU A 134 -15.20 -3.53 15.66
C GLU A 134 -14.15 -2.85 14.75
N PHE A 135 -13.18 -3.60 14.22
CA PHE A 135 -12.04 -3.08 13.44
C PHE A 135 -12.05 -3.53 11.98
N ILE A 136 -13.12 -4.16 11.51
CA ILE A 136 -13.26 -4.54 10.09
C ILE A 136 -13.65 -3.30 9.28
N LEU A 137 -12.83 -2.99 8.28
CA LEU A 137 -13.13 -2.06 7.19
C LEU A 137 -13.47 -2.84 5.91
N PHE A 138 -12.68 -3.87 5.59
CA PHE A 138 -12.81 -4.64 4.35
C PHE A 138 -13.62 -5.93 4.55
N ASP A 139 -14.39 -6.35 3.56
CA ASP A 139 -15.11 -7.62 3.59
C ASP A 139 -14.17 -8.83 3.57
N LYS A 140 -13.01 -8.70 2.92
CA LYS A 140 -11.92 -9.67 2.98
C LYS A 140 -10.62 -8.98 3.39
N PRO A 141 -9.70 -9.68 4.07
CA PRO A 141 -8.40 -9.09 4.36
C PRO A 141 -7.62 -8.83 3.07
N VAL A 142 -6.79 -7.80 3.10
CA VAL A 142 -5.94 -7.38 1.99
C VAL A 142 -4.50 -7.80 2.27
N LEU A 143 -3.90 -8.57 1.37
CA LEU A 143 -2.46 -8.85 1.43
C LEU A 143 -1.70 -7.56 1.13
N ASN A 144 -0.74 -7.18 1.98
CA ASN A 144 0.02 -5.96 1.82
C ASN A 144 1.51 -6.20 2.07
N ILE A 145 2.37 -5.56 1.26
CA ILE A 145 3.81 -5.64 1.50
C ILE A 145 4.19 -4.82 2.72
N SER A 146 5.11 -5.35 3.52
CA SER A 146 5.51 -4.69 4.76
C SER A 146 6.32 -3.41 4.59
N THR A 147 6.81 -3.09 3.39
CA THR A 147 7.84 -2.05 3.13
C THR A 147 7.56 -0.67 3.76
N PHE A 148 6.31 -0.35 4.07
CA PHE A 148 5.94 0.87 4.81
C PHE A 148 4.96 0.65 5.96
N ILE A 149 4.80 -0.56 6.45
CA ILE A 149 3.92 -0.85 7.58
C ILE A 149 4.66 -0.54 8.88
N ARG A 150 4.33 0.58 9.52
CA ARG A 150 5.12 1.13 10.61
C ARG A 150 4.72 0.59 11.98
N ASN A 151 5.72 0.28 12.80
CA ASN A 151 5.57 -0.02 14.21
C ASN A 151 5.44 1.30 15.00
N PRO A 152 4.29 1.59 15.61
CA PRO A 152 4.08 2.80 16.38
C PRO A 152 4.86 2.86 17.69
N ASP A 153 5.45 1.76 18.16
CA ASP A 153 6.34 1.73 19.33
C ASP A 153 7.82 1.98 18.96
N SER A 154 8.11 2.25 17.69
CA SER A 154 9.46 2.54 17.20
C SER A 154 9.80 4.03 17.21
N PHE A 155 11.03 4.38 16.86
CA PHE A 155 11.43 5.78 16.72
C PHE A 155 10.69 6.53 15.60
N LEU A 156 10.07 5.84 14.62
CA LEU A 156 9.18 6.43 13.60
C LEU A 156 7.74 5.98 13.81
N PRO A 157 7.01 6.55 14.79
CA PRO A 157 5.73 6.03 15.24
C PRO A 157 4.55 6.51 14.37
N PHE A 158 4.54 6.15 13.09
CA PHE A 158 3.45 6.52 12.19
C PHE A 158 2.26 5.57 12.38
N LEU A 159 1.13 6.10 12.86
CA LEU A 159 -0.12 5.36 13.02
C LEU A 159 -0.83 5.17 11.66
N TYR A 160 -1.68 4.14 11.52
CA TYR A 160 -2.53 3.90 10.35
C TYR A 160 -1.78 3.90 9.02
N HIS A 161 -0.59 3.30 8.97
CA HIS A 161 0.34 3.46 7.85
C HIS A 161 0.54 2.13 7.09
N PRO A 162 -0.43 1.64 6.29
CA PRO A 162 -0.19 0.50 5.41
C PRO A 162 0.76 0.87 4.26
N SER A 163 1.24 -0.09 3.47
CA SER A 163 1.95 0.21 2.23
C SER A 163 0.98 0.39 1.06
N ASP A 164 1.21 1.38 0.20
CA ASP A 164 0.45 1.62 -1.02
C ASP A 164 1.04 0.93 -2.27
N ILE A 165 2.22 0.32 -2.14
CA ILE A 165 3.04 -0.14 -3.26
C ILE A 165 2.47 -1.40 -3.90
N MET A 166 2.09 -2.39 -3.07
CA MET A 166 1.50 -3.65 -3.50
C MET A 166 0.39 -4.09 -2.54
N LEU A 167 -0.77 -4.37 -3.11
CA LEU A 167 -1.99 -4.80 -2.41
C LEU A 167 -2.64 -5.95 -3.18
N VAL A 168 -3.16 -6.95 -2.49
CA VAL A 168 -4.04 -7.99 -3.09
C VAL A 168 -5.30 -8.10 -2.27
N GLY A 169 -6.44 -7.85 -2.88
CA GLY A 169 -7.73 -7.87 -2.20
C GLY A 169 -8.89 -7.95 -3.18
N ALA A 170 -10.12 -8.06 -2.65
CA ALA A 170 -11.28 -7.89 -3.51
C ALA A 170 -11.33 -6.45 -4.04
N LYS A 171 -11.74 -6.26 -5.29
CA LYS A 171 -11.82 -4.94 -5.92
C LYS A 171 -12.62 -3.96 -5.06
N LYS A 172 -13.78 -4.39 -4.54
CA LYS A 172 -14.61 -3.56 -3.66
C LYS A 172 -13.91 -3.12 -2.37
N ASP A 173 -13.01 -3.94 -1.83
CA ASP A 173 -12.24 -3.62 -0.63
C ASP A 173 -11.11 -2.63 -0.95
N LEU A 174 -10.45 -2.81 -2.10
CA LEU A 174 -9.45 -1.86 -2.60
C LEU A 174 -10.09 -0.52 -2.97
N ASP A 175 -11.30 -0.51 -3.51
CA ASP A 175 -12.06 0.71 -3.79
C ASP A 175 -12.24 1.55 -2.53
N LEU A 176 -12.44 0.95 -1.36
CA LEU A 176 -12.57 1.72 -0.11
C LEU A 176 -11.31 2.55 0.21
N LEU A 177 -10.13 2.12 -0.24
CA LEU A 177 -8.86 2.83 -0.06
C LEU A 177 -8.61 3.93 -1.09
N PHE A 178 -9.10 3.77 -2.31
CA PHE A 178 -8.71 4.61 -3.44
C PHE A 178 -9.87 5.41 -4.05
N ASN A 179 -11.12 5.05 -3.78
CA ASN A 179 -12.29 5.85 -4.11
C ASN A 179 -12.61 6.81 -2.94
N ILE A 180 -11.64 7.66 -2.64
CA ILE A 180 -11.70 8.66 -1.57
C ILE A 180 -11.47 10.05 -2.16
N PRO A 181 -11.86 11.13 -1.45
CA PRO A 181 -11.53 12.48 -1.87
C PRO A 181 -10.02 12.66 -2.10
N TYR A 182 -9.67 13.59 -2.97
CA TYR A 182 -8.29 14.01 -3.11
C TYR A 182 -7.80 14.66 -1.82
N ALA A 183 -6.53 14.41 -1.51
CA ALA A 183 -5.86 15.09 -0.44
C ALA A 183 -5.62 16.56 -0.83
N GLU A 184 -5.77 17.42 0.15
CA GLU A 184 -5.41 18.83 0.05
C GLU A 184 -3.98 19.05 0.53
N VAL A 185 -3.44 20.23 0.25
CA VAL A 185 -2.06 20.60 0.63
C VAL A 185 -1.84 20.65 2.16
N ASP A 186 -2.91 20.63 2.95
CA ASP A 186 -2.88 20.68 4.42
C ASP A 186 -2.31 19.41 5.07
N ILE A 187 -2.22 18.30 4.33
CA ILE A 187 -1.50 17.10 4.79
C ILE A 187 0.02 17.33 4.88
N ILE A 188 0.53 18.36 4.20
CA ILE A 188 1.95 18.73 4.16
C ILE A 188 2.20 19.81 5.21
N ASP A 189 2.99 19.47 6.23
CA ASP A 189 3.37 20.38 7.30
C ASP A 189 4.64 19.93 8.00
N ASN A 190 5.34 20.86 8.67
CA ASN A 190 6.52 20.54 9.46
C ASN A 190 6.12 20.05 10.85
N VAL A 191 5.98 18.75 11.02
CA VAL A 191 5.69 18.13 12.33
C VAL A 191 6.96 17.53 12.92
N LYS A 192 7.11 17.68 14.23
CA LYS A 192 8.31 17.26 14.96
C LYS A 192 7.95 16.50 16.22
N SER A 193 8.71 15.45 16.50
CA SER A 193 8.84 14.86 17.82
C SER A 193 10.13 15.38 18.48
N LYS A 194 10.44 14.86 19.68
CA LYS A 194 11.71 15.15 20.36
C LYS A 194 12.95 14.75 19.54
N PHE A 195 12.82 13.74 18.68
CA PHE A 195 13.97 13.11 18.01
C PHE A 195 13.95 13.24 16.48
N ILE A 196 12.78 13.51 15.88
CA ILE A 196 12.59 13.42 14.42
C ILE A 196 11.69 14.54 13.93
N SER A 197 11.95 14.99 12.70
CA SER A 197 11.07 15.86 11.95
C SER A 197 10.52 15.14 10.71
N CYS A 198 9.29 15.47 10.33
CA CYS A 198 8.64 14.99 9.12
C CYS A 198 7.93 16.17 8.46
N HIS A 199 7.91 16.18 7.13
CA HIS A 199 7.21 17.20 6.34
C HIS A 199 5.76 16.84 6.01
N PHE A 200 5.22 15.81 6.68
CA PHE A 200 3.84 15.38 6.52
C PHE A 200 3.15 15.37 7.88
N LYS A 201 2.16 16.25 8.02
CA LYS A 201 1.16 16.17 9.10
C LYS A 201 0.51 14.80 9.10
N ILE A 202 0.15 14.31 7.92
CA ILE A 202 -0.33 12.95 7.64
C ILE A 202 0.37 12.49 6.36
N CYS A 203 1.10 11.37 6.42
CA CYS A 203 1.77 10.78 5.27
C CYS A 203 0.75 10.32 4.22
N PRO A 204 1.13 10.26 2.93
CA PRO A 204 0.26 9.78 1.85
C PRO A 204 -0.46 8.45 2.17
N GLU A 205 0.28 7.48 2.70
CA GLU A 205 -0.23 6.16 3.05
C GLU A 205 -1.25 6.22 4.20
N GLN A 206 -1.01 7.10 5.18
CA GLN A 206 -1.93 7.33 6.29
C GLN A 206 -3.22 7.99 5.80
N TYR A 207 -3.11 8.95 4.88
CA TYR A 207 -4.27 9.63 4.30
C TYR A 207 -5.23 8.63 3.65
N LEU A 208 -4.72 7.69 2.86
CA LEU A 208 -5.55 6.64 2.25
C LEU A 208 -6.37 5.89 3.29
N PHE A 209 -5.69 5.37 4.32
CA PHE A 209 -6.33 4.47 5.26
C PHE A 209 -7.23 5.20 6.26
N ILE A 210 -6.81 6.34 6.79
CA ILE A 210 -7.62 7.16 7.71
C ILE A 210 -8.89 7.64 7.01
N THR A 211 -8.77 8.12 5.76
CA THR A 211 -9.93 8.60 5.00
C THR A 211 -10.89 7.45 4.68
N ALA A 212 -10.36 6.27 4.33
CA ALA A 212 -11.17 5.08 4.12
C ALA A 212 -11.96 4.67 5.37
N ILE A 213 -11.32 4.67 6.54
CA ILE A 213 -11.97 4.36 7.83
C ILE A 213 -13.07 5.39 8.14
N ASN A 214 -12.77 6.68 8.00
CA ASN A 214 -13.72 7.76 8.31
C ASN A 214 -14.90 7.80 7.33
N SER A 215 -14.69 7.46 6.05
CA SER A 215 -15.75 7.49 5.04
C SER A 215 -16.73 6.32 5.15
N ASN A 216 -16.29 5.19 5.71
CA ASN A 216 -17.11 3.98 5.87
C ASN A 216 -17.66 3.82 7.29
N TYR A 217 -17.73 4.94 8.01
CA TYR A 217 -18.15 4.96 9.38
C TYR A 217 -19.68 4.88 9.49
N SER A 218 -20.20 3.69 9.79
CA SER A 218 -21.58 3.54 10.26
C SER A 218 -21.66 3.87 11.75
N SER A 219 -22.82 4.38 12.19
CA SER A 219 -23.11 5.04 13.49
C SER A 219 -22.73 4.31 14.79
N ASN A 220 -22.17 3.09 14.74
CA ASN A 220 -21.71 2.30 15.90
C ASN A 220 -20.19 2.02 15.92
N LYS A 221 -19.42 2.64 15.00
CA LYS A 221 -17.94 2.74 14.96
C LYS A 221 -17.30 3.40 16.20
N VAL A 222 -15.96 3.53 16.26
CA VAL A 222 -15.22 4.58 17.02
C VAL A 222 -14.55 5.55 16.05
N SER A 223 -14.98 6.82 16.01
CA SER A 223 -14.55 7.80 15.01
C SER A 223 -13.06 8.03 15.21
N LEU A 224 -12.27 8.01 14.13
CA LEU A 224 -10.86 8.28 14.28
C LEU A 224 -10.66 9.75 14.64
N SER A 225 -10.04 9.98 15.79
CA SER A 225 -9.63 11.31 16.25
C SER A 225 -8.24 11.69 15.76
N PHE A 226 -7.56 10.84 14.97
CA PHE A 226 -6.16 11.04 14.62
C PHE A 226 -5.98 12.25 13.69
N LYS A 227 -5.30 13.29 14.20
CA LYS A 227 -5.17 14.58 13.48
C LYS A 227 -3.82 14.77 12.82
N LYS A 228 -2.73 14.27 13.43
CA LYS A 228 -1.37 14.50 12.94
C LYS A 228 -0.35 13.54 13.53
N ASN A 229 0.73 13.33 12.80
CA ASN A 229 1.91 12.62 13.24
C ASN A 229 2.51 13.25 14.52
N PHE A 230 3.03 12.37 15.38
CA PHE A 230 3.68 12.69 16.66
C PHE A 230 2.78 13.34 17.73
N ASN A 231 1.46 13.39 17.52
CA ASN A 231 0.50 13.79 18.54
C ASN A 231 -0.68 12.81 18.52
N PHE A 232 -0.58 11.78 19.35
CA PHE A 232 -1.58 10.75 19.49
C PHE A 232 -1.59 10.20 20.92
N THR A 233 -2.70 9.60 21.29
CA THR A 233 -2.92 8.90 22.56
C THR A 233 -2.57 7.42 22.44
N GLU A 234 -2.38 6.75 23.58
CA GLU A 234 -2.21 5.29 23.62
C GLU A 234 -3.40 4.54 23.02
N ASN A 235 -4.62 5.07 23.20
CA ASN A 235 -5.82 4.48 22.59
C ASN A 235 -5.79 4.56 21.06
N GLU A 236 -5.36 5.69 20.49
CA GLU A 236 -5.20 5.84 19.03
C GLU A 236 -4.12 4.90 18.49
N LYS A 237 -3.04 4.68 19.25
CA LYS A 237 -2.01 3.70 18.91
C LYS A 237 -2.57 2.28 18.85
N ILE A 238 -3.29 1.86 19.88
CA ILE A 238 -3.92 0.53 19.94
C ILE A 238 -4.92 0.36 18.80
N ASN A 239 -5.77 1.37 18.56
CA ASN A 239 -6.73 1.34 17.46
C ASN A 239 -6.03 1.22 16.10
N SER A 240 -4.94 1.96 15.87
CA SER A 240 -4.12 1.83 14.67
C SER A 240 -3.64 0.40 14.45
N ILE A 241 -3.11 -0.23 15.49
CA ILE A 241 -2.64 -1.63 15.42
C ILE A 241 -3.81 -2.56 15.10
N ARG A 242 -4.93 -2.45 15.82
CA ARG A 242 -6.11 -3.33 15.63
C ARG A 242 -6.70 -3.17 14.24
N TYR A 243 -6.84 -1.93 13.72
CA TYR A 243 -7.26 -1.70 12.34
C TYR A 243 -6.30 -2.33 11.33
N LEU A 244 -4.97 -2.19 11.52
CA LEU A 244 -3.99 -2.75 10.61
C LEU A 244 -4.07 -4.29 10.55
N ILE A 245 -4.04 -4.98 11.70
CA ILE A 245 -4.01 -6.47 11.73
C ILE A 245 -5.35 -7.12 11.36
N ASN A 246 -6.46 -6.39 11.48
CA ASN A 246 -7.77 -6.87 11.05
C ASN A 246 -8.05 -6.57 9.58
N ASN A 247 -7.38 -5.63 8.92
CA ASN A 247 -7.66 -5.34 7.51
C ASN A 247 -6.58 -5.83 6.57
N PHE A 248 -5.35 -5.97 7.06
CA PHE A 248 -4.21 -6.28 6.23
C PHE A 248 -3.42 -7.47 6.78
N ILE A 249 -2.81 -8.22 5.87
CA ILE A 249 -1.87 -9.29 6.19
C ILE A 249 -0.50 -8.89 5.64
N PHE A 250 0.48 -8.78 6.52
CA PHE A 250 1.79 -8.24 6.16
C PHE A 250 2.74 -9.36 5.76
N TYR A 251 3.43 -9.17 4.64
CA TYR A 251 4.58 -9.99 4.26
C TYR A 251 5.68 -9.12 3.67
N SER A 252 6.93 -9.53 3.84
CA SER A 252 8.05 -8.86 3.20
C SER A 252 8.02 -9.03 1.67
N PRO A 253 8.62 -8.10 0.91
CA PRO A 253 8.74 -8.24 -0.54
C PRO A 253 9.34 -9.58 -0.96
N SER A 254 10.32 -10.09 -0.22
CA SER A 254 10.96 -11.38 -0.48
C SER A 254 10.03 -12.57 -0.25
N GLU A 255 9.11 -12.51 0.71
CA GLU A 255 8.17 -13.61 1.00
C GLU A 255 7.04 -13.68 -0.03
N ILE A 256 6.61 -12.52 -0.54
CA ILE A 256 5.55 -12.39 -1.57
C ILE A 256 6.09 -12.63 -2.99
N GLY A 257 7.41 -12.55 -3.19
CA GLY A 257 8.01 -12.62 -4.52
C GLY A 257 7.83 -11.31 -5.30
N PHE A 258 8.09 -10.17 -4.66
CA PHE A 258 7.89 -8.83 -5.21
C PHE A 258 9.17 -7.98 -5.15
N ARG A 259 9.40 -7.15 -6.16
CA ARG A 259 10.50 -6.18 -6.20
C ARG A 259 10.04 -4.79 -6.58
N TRP A 260 10.52 -3.82 -5.82
CA TRP A 260 10.42 -2.40 -6.12
C TRP A 260 11.83 -1.79 -6.15
N PRO A 261 12.49 -1.74 -7.32
CA PRO A 261 13.88 -1.27 -7.47
C PRO A 261 14.16 0.09 -6.83
N LYS A 262 13.19 1.01 -6.91
CA LYS A 262 13.30 2.35 -6.33
C LYS A 262 13.54 2.32 -4.81
N TRP A 263 13.09 1.29 -4.10
CA TRP A 263 13.36 1.12 -2.67
C TRP A 263 14.86 1.06 -2.39
N TRP A 264 15.57 0.20 -3.12
CA TRP A 264 17.02 -0.02 -2.95
C TRP A 264 17.85 1.23 -3.29
N ILE A 265 17.35 2.07 -4.20
CA ILE A 265 18.05 3.28 -4.65
C ILE A 265 17.79 4.48 -3.73
N LYS A 266 16.55 4.66 -3.24
CA LYS A 266 16.12 5.91 -2.56
C LYS A 266 15.80 5.75 -1.07
N TYR A 267 15.53 4.53 -0.63
CA TYR A 267 14.95 4.24 0.68
C TYR A 267 15.69 3.15 1.48
N LEU A 268 16.78 2.59 0.93
CA LEU A 268 17.60 1.61 1.62
C LEU A 268 18.05 2.16 2.98
N GLY A 269 17.81 1.39 4.05
CA GLY A 269 18.15 1.77 5.42
C GLY A 269 17.18 2.76 6.10
N LYS A 270 16.22 3.36 5.39
CA LYS A 270 15.29 4.35 5.99
C LYS A 270 14.20 3.68 6.84
N GLY A 271 14.48 3.55 8.13
CA GLY A 271 13.52 3.04 9.12
C GLY A 271 13.24 1.55 8.95
N TRP A 272 14.24 0.74 8.60
CA TRP A 272 14.02 -0.69 8.43
C TRP A 272 13.60 -1.38 9.74
N SER A 273 14.21 -1.00 10.87
CA SER A 273 13.81 -1.49 12.19
C SER A 273 12.44 -0.99 12.66
N THR A 274 11.84 -0.02 11.96
CA THR A 274 10.52 0.53 12.29
C THR A 274 9.38 -0.13 11.53
N ILE A 275 9.68 -1.17 10.74
CA ILE A 275 8.70 -1.85 9.90
C ILE A 275 8.23 -3.16 10.54
N TYR A 276 6.91 -3.37 10.59
CA TYR A 276 6.32 -4.66 10.93
C TYR A 276 6.57 -5.69 9.84
N ASP A 277 7.01 -6.89 10.20
CA ASP A 277 7.06 -8.04 9.30
C ASP A 277 5.92 -9.03 9.59
N HIS A 278 5.92 -10.17 8.89
CA HIS A 278 4.88 -11.18 9.05
C HIS A 278 4.86 -11.83 10.45
N ASN A 279 6.02 -11.95 11.11
CA ASN A 279 6.06 -12.46 12.49
C ASN A 279 5.51 -11.44 13.47
N ASP A 280 5.75 -10.15 13.25
CA ASP A 280 5.11 -9.10 14.05
C ASP A 280 3.59 -9.15 13.89
N TRP A 281 3.09 -9.32 12.66
CA TRP A 281 1.65 -9.49 12.41
C TRP A 281 1.05 -10.64 13.22
N LYS A 282 1.67 -11.83 13.19
CA LYS A 282 1.26 -12.98 14.01
C LYS A 282 1.27 -12.68 15.50
N ASN A 283 2.34 -12.02 15.98
CA ASN A 283 2.47 -11.67 17.39
C ASN A 283 1.38 -10.69 17.84
N LEU A 284 1.12 -9.65 17.06
CA LEU A 284 0.06 -8.67 17.34
C LEU A 284 -1.32 -9.34 17.32
N ARG A 285 -1.57 -10.26 16.39
CA ARG A 285 -2.80 -11.07 16.36
C ARG A 285 -2.96 -11.93 17.62
N ASN A 286 -1.89 -12.57 18.09
CA ASN A 286 -1.94 -13.33 19.36
C ASN A 286 -2.25 -12.41 20.57
N ILE A 287 -1.70 -11.19 20.58
CA ILE A 287 -1.89 -10.22 21.68
C ILE A 287 -3.31 -9.62 21.67
N TYR A 288 -3.76 -9.11 20.53
CA TYR A 288 -4.97 -8.29 20.44
C TYR A 288 -6.21 -9.07 19.99
N GLU A 289 -6.03 -10.13 19.20
CA GLU A 289 -7.13 -10.96 18.68
C GLU A 289 -7.19 -12.34 19.36
N LYS A 290 -6.24 -12.64 20.26
CA LYS A 290 -6.12 -13.91 20.99
C LYS A 290 -5.97 -15.12 20.08
N ASP A 291 -5.35 -14.93 18.92
CA ASP A 291 -4.97 -16.03 18.05
C ASP A 291 -3.86 -16.91 18.66
N SER A 292 -3.66 -18.09 18.06
CA SER A 292 -2.65 -19.07 18.50
C SER A 292 -1.60 -19.36 17.43
N TYR A 293 -1.05 -18.31 16.81
CA TYR A 293 0.05 -18.48 15.87
C TYR A 293 1.35 -18.88 16.59
N SER A 294 2.12 -19.80 15.99
CA SER A 294 3.50 -20.05 16.41
C SER A 294 4.40 -18.88 15.99
N ILE A 295 5.22 -18.38 16.93
CA ILE A 295 6.07 -17.20 16.74
C ILE A 295 7.55 -17.55 16.97
N CYS A 296 8.41 -17.04 16.09
CA CYS A 296 9.86 -17.12 16.26
C CYS A 296 10.35 -16.07 17.29
N LYS A 297 10.64 -16.51 18.53
CA LYS A 297 10.99 -15.62 19.66
C LYS A 297 12.27 -14.80 19.47
N SER A 298 13.24 -15.29 18.70
CA SER A 298 14.56 -14.63 18.53
C SER A 298 14.48 -13.27 17.82
N ARG A 299 13.47 -13.05 16.96
CA ARG A 299 13.32 -11.79 16.21
C ARG A 299 12.64 -10.66 16.99
N ILE A 300 11.74 -10.97 17.93
CA ILE A 300 11.03 -9.96 18.75
C ILE A 300 12.04 -9.18 19.61
N ILE A 301 13.02 -9.90 20.16
CA ILE A 301 14.06 -9.34 21.02
C ILE A 301 14.86 -8.28 20.26
N LEU A 302 15.34 -8.58 19.03
CA LEU A 302 16.19 -7.67 18.26
C LEU A 302 15.54 -6.31 17.95
N LYS A 303 14.25 -6.27 17.59
CA LYS A 303 13.57 -5.00 17.27
C LYS A 303 13.38 -4.09 18.49
N LYS A 304 13.17 -4.67 19.68
CA LYS A 304 12.97 -3.90 20.93
C LYS A 304 14.25 -3.16 21.36
N TYR A 305 15.43 -3.68 21.02
CA TYR A 305 16.74 -3.08 21.36
C TYR A 305 17.33 -2.20 20.25
N MET A 306 16.67 -2.07 19.09
CA MET A 306 17.08 -1.16 18.01
C MET A 306 16.38 0.21 18.08
N ILE A 307 15.73 0.52 19.22
CA ILE A 307 15.23 1.85 19.54
C ILE A 307 16.41 2.62 20.14
N PHE A 308 17.22 3.22 19.26
CA PHE A 308 18.27 4.18 19.64
C PHE A 308 17.77 5.60 19.40
#